data_AF-A0A315XBF1-F1
#
_entry.id   AF-A0A315XBF1-F1
#
_cell.length_a   1.000
_cell.length_b   1.000
_cell.length_c   1.000
_cell.angle_alpha   90.00
_cell.angle_beta   90.00
_cell.angle_gamma   90.00
#
_symmetry.space_group_name_H-M   'P 1'
#
loop_
_entity.id
_entity.type
_entity.pdbx_description
1 polymer ?
#
loop_
_entity_poly.entity_id
_entity_poly.type
_entity_poly.pdbx_seq_one_letter_code
_entity_poly.pdbx_strand_id
1 'polypeptide(L)'
;MEKTIKLKLDLLEKDKETLRQTMTMSNKVFNEIATYGFEHHICSKVSVHKATYYSIRSKYPEIPSSILQGIRDVACETLKGLDLK
;
A
#
# COMPACT_ATOMS: atom_id res chain seq x y z
N MET A 1 2.35 -21.33 -30.81
CA MET A 1 3.08 -21.15 -29.53
C MET A 1 3.69 -19.76 -29.58
N GLU A 2 3.06 -18.78 -28.94
CA GLU A 2 3.50 -17.39 -29.02
C GLU A 2 4.74 -17.16 -28.15
N LYS A 3 5.75 -16.50 -28.73
CA LYS A 3 7.04 -16.19 -28.10
C LYS A 3 6.85 -15.00 -27.16
N THR A 4 7.49 -15.02 -25.99
CA THR A 4 7.51 -13.90 -25.04
C THR A 4 7.94 -12.60 -25.73
N ILE A 5 7.07 -11.58 -25.71
CA ILE A 5 7.40 -10.23 -26.20
C ILE A 5 7.98 -9.43 -25.04
N LYS A 6 9.21 -8.94 -25.19
CA LYS A 6 9.80 -7.96 -24.26
C LYS A 6 9.56 -6.56 -24.80
N LEU A 7 8.67 -5.82 -24.16
CA LEU A 7 8.44 -4.41 -24.43
C LEU A 7 9.17 -3.56 -23.40
N LYS A 8 10.06 -2.68 -23.85
CA LYS A 8 10.65 -1.67 -22.98
C LYS A 8 9.68 -0.47 -22.95
N LEU A 9 9.15 -0.17 -21.77
CA LEU A 9 8.29 0.99 -21.57
C LEU A 9 9.17 2.21 -21.31
N ASP A 10 9.39 3.01 -22.35
CA ASP A 10 10.04 4.31 -22.18
C ASP A 10 9.01 5.30 -21.65
N LEU A 11 9.16 5.67 -20.37
CA LEU A 11 8.28 6.62 -19.70
C LEU A 11 8.70 8.05 -20.00
N LEU A 12 7.71 8.91 -20.27
CA LEU A 12 7.93 10.36 -20.32
C LEU A 12 8.33 10.87 -18.92
N GLU A 13 9.08 11.97 -18.84
CA GLU A 13 9.51 12.55 -17.56
C GLU A 13 8.32 12.83 -16.62
N LYS A 14 7.18 13.28 -17.17
CA LYS A 14 5.92 13.48 -16.43
C LYS A 14 5.41 12.18 -15.78
N ASP A 15 5.50 11.06 -16.47
CA ASP A 15 5.01 9.77 -15.98
C ASP A 15 5.94 9.21 -14.90
N LYS A 16 7.26 9.45 -15.04
CA LYS A 16 8.24 9.12 -14.00
C LYS A 16 7.96 9.88 -12.69
N GLU A 17 7.67 11.16 -12.79
CA GLU A 17 7.34 11.98 -11.61
C GLU A 17 6.01 11.51 -10.97
N THR A 18 4.99 11.22 -11.79
CA THR A 18 3.72 10.68 -11.31
C THR A 18 3.92 9.34 -10.58
N LEU A 19 4.76 8.46 -11.12
CA LEU A 19 5.12 7.19 -10.48
C LEU A 19 5.84 7.42 -9.15
N ARG A 20 6.81 8.34 -9.10
CA ARG A 20 7.55 8.70 -7.88
C ARG A 20 6.62 9.24 -6.80
N GLN A 21 5.67 10.10 -7.16
CA GLN A 21 4.66 10.63 -6.25
C GLN A 21 3.77 9.52 -5.70
N THR A 22 3.33 8.60 -6.57
CA THR A 22 2.52 7.43 -6.19
C THR A 22 3.26 6.54 -5.20
N MET A 23 4.55 6.25 -5.45
CA MET A 23 5.38 5.47 -4.53
C MET A 23 5.56 6.17 -3.18
N THR A 24 5.81 7.47 -3.19
CA THR A 24 5.98 8.26 -1.96
C THR A 24 4.71 8.26 -1.13
N MET A 25 3.55 8.44 -1.76
CA MET A 25 2.24 8.39 -1.12
C MET A 25 1.94 6.98 -0.57
N SER A 26 2.27 5.94 -1.34
CA SER A 26 2.09 4.55 -0.92
C SER A 26 2.88 4.24 0.35
N ASN A 27 4.12 4.73 0.44
CA ASN A 27 4.95 4.57 1.63
C ASN A 27 4.38 5.30 2.85
N LYS A 28 3.81 6.50 2.67
CA LYS A 28 3.14 7.22 3.77
C LYS A 28 1.94 6.44 4.30
N VAL A 29 1.09 5.94 3.40
CA VAL A 29 -0.08 5.14 3.78
C VAL A 29 0.33 3.82 4.43
N PHE A 30 1.37 3.17 3.91
CA PHE A 30 1.95 1.98 4.53
C PHE A 30 2.33 2.27 5.98
N ASN A 31 3.10 3.33 6.22
CA ASN A 31 3.55 3.69 7.57
C ASN A 31 2.37 3.98 8.50
N GLU A 32 1.35 4.74 8.05
CA GLU A 32 0.16 4.99 8.88
C GLU A 32 -0.58 3.70 9.27
N ILE A 33 -0.77 2.78 8.32
CA ILE A 33 -1.44 1.51 8.58
C ILE A 33 -0.58 0.61 9.50
N ALA A 34 0.72 0.52 9.24
CA ALA A 34 1.65 -0.30 10.01
C ALA A 34 1.80 0.23 11.44
N THR A 35 1.99 1.54 11.62
CA THR A 35 2.03 2.18 12.94
C THR A 35 0.75 1.92 13.72
N TYR A 36 -0.42 2.11 13.10
CA TYR A 36 -1.69 1.84 13.76
C TYR A 36 -1.80 0.37 14.21
N GLY A 37 -1.48 -0.57 13.31
CA GLY A 37 -1.55 -1.99 13.61
C GLY A 37 -0.57 -2.42 14.71
N PHE A 38 0.61 -1.83 14.74
CA PHE A 38 1.61 -2.05 15.79
C PHE A 38 1.13 -1.54 17.15
N GLU A 39 0.67 -0.28 17.21
CA GLU A 39 0.18 0.33 18.45
C GLU A 39 -1.03 -0.40 19.05
N HIS A 40 -1.90 -0.94 18.19
CA HIS A 40 -3.14 -1.61 18.59
C HIS A 40 -3.03 -3.14 18.63
N HIS A 41 -1.83 -3.70 18.40
CA HIS A 41 -1.58 -5.15 18.41
C HIS A 41 -2.52 -5.94 17.47
N ILE A 42 -2.78 -5.40 16.28
CA ILE A 42 -3.60 -6.05 15.26
C ILE A 42 -2.80 -6.26 13.97
N CYS A 43 -2.83 -7.48 13.45
CA CYS A 43 -2.14 -7.85 12.21
C CYS A 43 -3.05 -8.56 11.19
N SER A 44 -4.30 -8.86 11.55
CA SER A 44 -5.24 -9.50 10.64
C SER A 44 -5.76 -8.50 9.59
N LYS A 45 -5.84 -8.93 8.33
CA LYS A 45 -6.33 -8.09 7.21
C LYS A 45 -7.71 -7.49 7.51
N VAL A 46 -8.59 -8.27 8.14
CA VAL A 46 -9.95 -7.83 8.51
C VAL A 46 -9.91 -6.77 9.60
N SER A 47 -9.16 -7.00 10.68
CA SER A 47 -9.05 -6.06 11.80
C SER A 47 -8.45 -4.73 11.34
N VAL A 48 -7.33 -4.78 10.62
CA VAL A 48 -6.64 -3.59 10.11
C VAL A 48 -7.51 -2.84 9.11
N HIS A 49 -8.22 -3.53 8.21
CA HIS A 49 -9.12 -2.89 7.25
C HIS A 49 -10.24 -2.13 7.96
N LYS A 50 -10.95 -2.78 8.89
CA LYS A 50 -12.04 -2.14 9.64
C LYS A 50 -11.57 -0.91 10.39
N ALA A 51 -10.36 -0.96 10.96
CA ALA A 51 -9.82 0.12 11.76
C ALA A 51 -9.30 1.32 10.93
N THR A 52 -8.72 1.06 9.76
CA THR A 52 -7.98 2.10 9.01
C THR A 52 -8.64 2.55 7.71
N TYR A 53 -9.61 1.81 7.17
CA TYR A 53 -10.13 2.08 5.81
C TYR A 53 -10.70 3.49 5.65
N TYR A 54 -11.66 3.89 6.49
CA TYR A 54 -12.34 5.17 6.32
C TYR A 54 -11.42 6.36 6.59
N SER A 55 -10.55 6.28 7.60
CA SER A 55 -9.59 7.34 7.92
C SER A 55 -8.57 7.54 6.80
N ILE A 56 -7.99 6.45 6.29
CA ILE A 56 -7.04 6.50 5.17
C ILE A 56 -7.73 6.97 3.89
N ARG A 57 -8.96 6.50 3.60
CA ARG A 57 -9.71 6.92 2.41
C ARG A 57 -10.05 8.42 2.44
N SER A 58 -10.34 8.97 3.61
CA SER A 58 -10.57 10.40 3.78
C SER A 58 -9.31 11.24 3.59
N LYS A 59 -8.15 10.74 4.01
CA LYS A 59 -6.85 11.43 3.88
C LYS A 59 -6.27 11.35 2.47
N TYR A 60 -6.49 10.23 1.78
CA TYR A 60 -5.89 9.92 0.47
C TYR A 60 -6.94 9.45 -0.54
N PRO A 61 -7.91 10.33 -0.92
CA PRO A 61 -8.99 9.98 -1.86
C PRO A 61 -8.51 9.65 -3.28
N GLU A 62 -7.33 10.11 -3.67
CA GLU A 62 -6.72 9.88 -4.98
C GLU A 62 -6.14 8.47 -5.15
N ILE A 63 -5.90 7.74 -4.06
CA ILE A 63 -5.32 6.39 -4.15
C ILE A 63 -6.36 5.40 -4.69
N PRO A 64 -6.07 4.66 -5.77
CA PRO A 64 -6.95 3.60 -6.24
C PRO A 64 -7.14 2.49 -5.18
N SER A 65 -8.36 1.97 -5.07
CA SER A 65 -8.68 0.92 -4.09
C SER A 65 -7.75 -0.30 -4.18
N SER A 66 -7.34 -0.69 -5.39
CA SER A 66 -6.41 -1.81 -5.61
C SER A 66 -5.03 -1.56 -4.99
N ILE A 67 -4.49 -0.35 -5.15
CA ILE A 67 -3.21 0.05 -4.55
C ILE A 67 -3.34 0.09 -3.02
N LEU A 68 -4.41 0.69 -2.49
CA LEU A 68 -4.66 0.74 -1.05
C LEU A 68 -4.80 -0.66 -0.43
N GLN A 69 -5.47 -1.59 -1.12
CA GLN A 69 -5.55 -2.99 -0.69
C GLN A 69 -4.18 -3.65 -0.66
N GLY A 70 -3.37 -3.48 -1.72
CA GLY A 70 -2.00 -4.01 -1.77
C GLY A 70 -1.11 -3.45 -0.65
N ILE A 71 -1.16 -2.14 -0.39
CA ILE A 71 -0.42 -1.50 0.71
C ILE A 71 -0.80 -2.14 2.06
N ARG A 72 -2.10 -2.30 2.30
CA ARG A 72 -2.61 -2.89 3.55
C ARG A 72 -2.15 -4.33 3.71
N ASP A 73 -2.16 -5.11 2.63
CA ASP A 73 -1.71 -6.49 2.64
C ASP A 73 -0.23 -6.59 3.04
N VAL A 74 0.64 -5.76 2.44
CA VAL A 74 2.06 -5.69 2.80
C VAL A 74 2.24 -5.26 4.26
N ALA A 75 1.46 -4.28 4.74
CA ALA A 75 1.49 -3.85 6.15
C ALA A 75 1.09 -5.00 7.10
N CYS A 76 0.04 -5.75 6.77
CA CYS A 76 -0.40 -6.89 7.59
C CYS A 76 0.66 -8.00 7.63
N GLU A 77 1.28 -8.34 6.50
CA GLU A 77 2.37 -9.33 6.48
C GLU A 77 3.58 -8.85 7.28
N THR A 78 3.91 -7.56 7.20
CA THR A 78 4.97 -6.96 8.03
C THR A 78 4.66 -7.09 9.52
N LEU A 79 3.43 -6.76 9.92
CA LEU A 79 2.97 -6.83 11.31
C LEU A 79 2.94 -8.27 11.85
N LYS A 80 2.58 -9.25 11.04
CA LYS A 80 2.63 -10.68 11.42
C LYS A 80 4.05 -11.18 11.66
N GLY A 81 5.03 -10.60 10.98
CA GLY A 81 6.45 -10.90 11.20
C GLY A 81 6.98 -10.34 12.52
N LEU A 82 6.23 -9.46 13.18
CA LEU A 82 6.51 -8.97 14.52
C LEU A 82 5.78 -9.87 15.52
N ASP A 83 6.48 -10.34 16.55
CA ASP A 83 5.87 -11.04 17.69
C ASP A 83 5.07 -10.02 18.53
N LEU A 84 3.93 -9.59 18.01
CA LEU A 84 2.98 -8.71 18.69
C LEU A 84 2.35 -9.51 19.83
N LYS A 85 2.83 -9.28 21.05
CA LYS A 85 2.39 -9.96 22.28
C LYS A 85 0.99 -9.54 22.73
#